data_AF-A0A1E4GQU8-F1
#
_entry.id   AF-A0A1E4GQU8-F1
#
_cell.length_a   1.000
_cell.length_b   1.000
_cell.length_c   1.000
_cell.angle_alpha   90.00
_cell.angle_beta   90.00
_cell.angle_gamma   90.00
#
_symmetry.space_group_name_H-M   'P 1'
#
loop_
_entity.id
_entity.type
_entity.pdbx_description
1 polymer ?
#
loop_
_entity_poly.entity_id
_entity_poly.type
_entity_poly.pdbx_seq_one_letter_code
_entity_poly.pdbx_strand_id
1 'polypeptide(L)'
;MIEKLISLGVTMVTTPNYSLFSNAPRWDDLHSMKRIALVHAEFQQAGLLSALHVNGRTKADFGRWGDLIAERPEITHIAYEFTTGAGRAERRNLHTRWLRGLAEHIGRPLTLVVRGGHELVPELAEAFAQVVILDTSAFMKAMKRQRAARRGNVGIEWLASPTGVDEPLDEIFEHNVQVISEVLGLLAAPPLRNFGTAA
;
A
#
# COMPACT_ATOMS: atom_id res chain seq x y z
N MET A 1 20.20 -15.01 4.46
CA MET A 1 19.49 -14.06 3.56
C MET A 1 19.07 -12.80 4.29
N ILE A 2 18.35 -12.89 5.41
CA ILE A 2 17.89 -11.73 6.19
C ILE A 2 19.07 -10.86 6.68
N GLU A 3 20.11 -11.49 7.24
CA GLU A 3 21.35 -10.80 7.65
C GLU A 3 21.99 -9.98 6.51
N LYS A 4 21.90 -10.48 5.26
CA LYS A 4 22.42 -9.76 4.10
C LYS A 4 21.61 -8.51 3.80
N LEU A 5 20.28 -8.58 3.91
CA LEU A 5 19.42 -7.39 3.76
C LEU A 5 19.75 -6.35 4.84
N ILE A 6 19.94 -6.78 6.08
CA ILE A 6 20.35 -5.91 7.19
C ILE A 6 21.71 -5.26 6.88
N SER A 7 22.69 -6.05 6.41
CA SER A 7 24.02 -5.52 6.06
C SER A 7 24.00 -4.52 4.90
N LEU A 8 22.99 -4.57 4.03
CA LEU A 8 22.78 -3.62 2.93
C LEU A 8 22.06 -2.34 3.39
N GLY A 9 21.71 -2.21 4.67
CA GLY A 9 20.99 -1.06 5.21
C GLY A 9 19.49 -1.06 4.88
N VAL A 10 18.91 -2.21 4.51
CA VAL A 10 17.45 -2.33 4.33
C VAL A 10 16.78 -2.15 5.69
N THR A 11 15.92 -1.14 5.81
CA THR A 11 15.23 -0.80 7.07
C THR A 11 13.89 -1.47 7.23
N MET A 12 13.22 -1.84 6.13
CA MET A 12 11.93 -2.51 6.14
C MET A 12 11.74 -3.38 4.90
N VAL A 13 11.02 -4.49 5.06
CA VAL A 13 10.55 -5.35 3.96
C VAL A 13 9.05 -5.63 4.07
N THR A 14 8.38 -5.92 2.95
CA THR A 14 7.05 -6.55 3.02
C THR A 14 7.21 -8.05 3.00
N THR A 15 6.35 -8.80 3.68
CA THR A 15 6.33 -10.25 3.46
C THR A 15 5.87 -10.60 2.04
N PRO A 16 6.19 -11.81 1.55
CA PRO A 16 5.71 -12.27 0.25
C PRO A 16 4.19 -12.23 0.17
N ASN A 17 3.66 -11.69 -0.92
CA ASN A 17 2.24 -11.63 -1.24
C ASN A 17 1.77 -12.95 -1.88
N TYR A 18 1.89 -14.09 -1.17
CA TYR A 18 1.47 -15.38 -1.71
C TYR A 18 0.04 -15.32 -2.25
N SER A 19 -0.14 -15.78 -3.49
CA SER A 19 -1.42 -15.73 -4.19
C SER A 19 -2.45 -16.65 -3.54
N LEU A 20 -3.71 -16.23 -3.61
CA LEU A 20 -4.88 -16.98 -3.17
C LEU A 20 -5.79 -17.21 -4.38
N PHE A 21 -6.19 -18.45 -4.63
CA PHE A 21 -6.79 -18.89 -5.90
C PHE A 21 -8.26 -19.23 -5.77
N SER A 22 -9.11 -18.63 -6.62
CA SER A 22 -10.56 -18.90 -6.61
C SER A 22 -10.99 -20.30 -7.00
N ASN A 23 -10.13 -21.00 -7.73
CA ASN A 23 -10.35 -22.31 -8.33
C ASN A 23 -9.42 -23.38 -7.73
N ALA A 24 -8.99 -23.23 -6.48
CA ALA A 24 -8.22 -24.22 -5.73
C ALA A 24 -8.92 -24.56 -4.39
N PRO A 25 -8.64 -25.74 -3.81
CA PRO A 25 -9.05 -26.06 -2.44
C PRO A 25 -8.66 -24.96 -1.45
N ARG A 26 -9.55 -24.66 -0.50
CA ARG A 26 -9.32 -23.60 0.50
C ARG A 26 -8.04 -23.80 1.34
N TRP A 27 -7.59 -25.05 1.48
CA TRP A 27 -6.36 -25.41 2.18
C TRP A 27 -5.10 -24.81 1.53
N ASP A 28 -5.06 -24.69 0.21
CA ASP A 28 -3.93 -24.04 -0.49
C ASP A 28 -3.84 -22.56 -0.08
N ASP A 29 -4.98 -21.88 -0.06
CA ASP A 29 -5.07 -20.49 0.39
C ASP A 29 -4.68 -20.36 1.88
N LEU A 30 -5.09 -21.29 2.76
CA LEU A 30 -4.73 -21.26 4.19
C LEU A 30 -3.23 -21.51 4.38
N HIS A 31 -2.65 -22.41 3.58
CA HIS A 31 -1.23 -22.68 3.59
C HIS A 31 -0.43 -21.45 3.13
N SER A 32 -0.88 -20.75 2.08
CA SER A 32 -0.32 -19.47 1.66
C SER A 32 -0.35 -18.43 2.79
N MET A 33 -1.51 -18.22 3.44
CA MET A 33 -1.64 -17.30 4.57
C MET A 33 -0.69 -17.65 5.72
N LYS A 34 -0.60 -18.93 6.10
CA LYS A 34 0.35 -19.41 7.12
C LYS A 34 1.79 -19.04 6.76
N ARG A 35 2.19 -19.23 5.49
CA ARG A 35 3.55 -18.90 5.03
C ARG A 35 3.85 -17.41 5.11
N ILE A 36 2.88 -16.54 4.83
CA ILE A 36 3.04 -15.09 5.03
C ILE A 36 3.39 -14.81 6.50
N ALA A 37 2.62 -15.37 7.43
CA ALA A 37 2.81 -15.15 8.87
C ALA A 37 4.15 -15.71 9.38
N LEU A 38 4.57 -16.88 8.89
CA LEU A 38 5.86 -17.48 9.25
C LEU A 38 7.03 -16.62 8.79
N VAL A 39 7.03 -16.18 7.52
CA VAL A 39 8.10 -15.32 6.98
C VAL A 39 8.13 -13.97 7.73
N HIS A 40 6.97 -13.43 8.10
CA HIS A 40 6.91 -12.23 8.94
C HIS A 40 7.62 -12.47 10.28
N ALA A 41 7.30 -13.58 10.96
CA ALA A 41 7.91 -13.93 12.24
C ALA A 41 9.44 -14.12 12.12
N GLU A 42 9.93 -14.74 11.05
CA GLU A 42 11.37 -14.89 10.78
C GLU A 42 12.07 -13.53 10.64
N PHE A 43 11.48 -12.57 9.94
CA PHE A 43 12.03 -11.20 9.85
C PHE A 43 12.07 -10.49 11.20
N GLN A 44 10.97 -10.56 11.96
CA GLN A 44 10.89 -9.94 13.29
C GLN A 44 11.91 -10.56 14.26
N GLN A 45 12.08 -11.87 14.25
CA GLN A 45 13.07 -12.57 15.07
C GLN A 45 14.51 -12.15 14.74
N ALA A 46 14.79 -11.87 13.46
CA ALA A 46 16.07 -11.37 13.01
C ALA A 46 16.27 -9.85 13.24
N GLY A 47 15.29 -9.15 13.80
CA GLY A 47 15.34 -7.71 14.07
C GLY A 47 15.16 -6.83 12.84
N LEU A 48 14.65 -7.37 11.72
CA LEU A 48 14.31 -6.58 10.53
C LEU A 48 12.82 -6.27 10.52
N LEU A 49 12.46 -4.98 10.50
CA LEU A 49 11.08 -4.55 10.43
C LEU A 49 10.41 -5.15 9.18
N SER A 50 9.27 -5.81 9.37
CA SER A 50 8.50 -6.38 8.27
C SER A 50 7.04 -5.93 8.32
N ALA A 51 6.53 -5.46 7.19
CA ALA A 51 5.10 -5.21 7.01
C ALA A 51 4.39 -6.51 6.64
N LEU A 52 3.46 -6.96 7.50
CA LEU A 52 2.70 -8.18 7.32
C LEU A 52 1.71 -8.03 6.16
N HIS A 53 1.89 -8.78 5.08
CA HIS A 53 1.01 -8.73 3.92
C HIS A 53 -0.33 -9.45 4.18
N VAL A 54 -1.41 -8.71 4.43
CA VAL A 54 -2.72 -9.27 4.84
C VAL A 54 -3.59 -9.74 3.66
N ASN A 55 -3.07 -10.64 2.82
CA ASN A 55 -3.82 -11.14 1.66
C ASN A 55 -5.05 -11.95 2.08
N GLY A 56 -6.16 -11.80 1.36
CA GLY A 56 -7.42 -12.45 1.69
C GLY A 56 -8.39 -12.44 0.52
N ARG A 57 -9.31 -13.40 0.50
CA ARG A 57 -10.37 -13.50 -0.51
C ARG A 57 -11.76 -13.27 0.05
N THR A 58 -11.90 -13.43 1.36
CA THR A 58 -13.17 -13.36 2.06
C THR A 58 -13.03 -12.49 3.31
N LYS A 59 -14.16 -11.96 3.80
CA LYS A 59 -14.20 -11.23 5.08
C LYS A 59 -13.61 -12.06 6.23
N ALA A 60 -13.82 -13.38 6.23
CA ALA A 60 -13.28 -14.27 7.26
C ALA A 60 -11.74 -14.33 7.24
N ASP A 61 -11.09 -14.07 6.11
CA ASP A 61 -9.62 -14.06 6.03
C ASP A 61 -9.05 -12.82 6.71
N PHE A 62 -9.72 -11.67 6.53
CA PHE A 62 -9.39 -10.44 7.25
C PHE A 62 -9.70 -10.55 8.74
N GLY A 63 -10.74 -11.30 9.13
CA GLY A 63 -10.97 -11.66 10.53
C GLY A 63 -9.79 -12.42 11.13
N ARG A 64 -9.32 -13.48 10.47
CA ARG A 64 -8.13 -14.24 10.93
C ARG A 64 -6.87 -13.39 11.02
N TRP A 65 -6.66 -12.46 10.08
CA TRP A 65 -5.56 -11.50 10.18
C TRP A 65 -5.74 -10.56 11.37
N GLY A 66 -6.96 -10.07 11.59
CA GLY A 66 -7.32 -9.26 12.74
C GLY A 66 -6.98 -9.95 14.05
N ASP A 67 -7.43 -11.20 14.23
CA ASP A 67 -7.14 -12.02 15.42
C ASP A 67 -5.63 -12.14 15.65
N LEU A 68 -4.85 -12.48 14.61
CA LEU A 68 -3.40 -12.59 14.70
C LEU A 68 -2.73 -11.26 15.10
N ILE A 69 -3.14 -10.14 14.52
CA ILE A 69 -2.53 -8.83 14.78
C ILE A 69 -2.94 -8.30 16.16
N ALA A 70 -4.15 -8.61 16.62
CA ALA A 70 -4.62 -8.29 17.96
C ALA A 70 -3.83 -9.06 19.04
N GLU A 71 -3.56 -10.34 18.82
CA GLU A 71 -2.74 -11.17 19.72
C GLU A 71 -1.25 -10.79 19.74
N ARG A 72 -0.78 -10.06 18.72
CA ARG A 72 0.65 -9.76 18.49
C ARG A 72 0.88 -8.25 18.37
N PRO A 73 0.95 -7.51 19.50
CA PRO A 73 1.13 -6.07 19.48
C PRO A 73 2.42 -5.60 18.77
N GLU A 74 3.43 -6.47 18.65
CA GLU A 74 4.65 -6.23 17.88
C GLU A 74 4.40 -6.00 16.38
N ILE A 75 3.27 -6.48 15.84
CA ILE A 75 2.88 -6.25 14.45
C ILE A 75 2.33 -4.83 14.31
N THR A 76 3.14 -3.90 13.83
CA THR A 76 2.78 -2.47 13.71
C THR A 76 2.57 -2.02 12.27
N HIS A 77 3.10 -2.77 11.32
CA HIS A 77 3.05 -2.47 9.89
C HIS A 77 2.36 -3.61 9.16
N ILE A 78 1.41 -3.27 8.29
CA ILE A 78 0.76 -4.23 7.39
C ILE A 78 0.97 -3.81 5.95
N ALA A 79 0.94 -4.77 5.03
CA ALA A 79 1.09 -4.51 3.60
C ALA A 79 -0.13 -5.02 2.82
N TYR A 80 -0.45 -4.32 1.72
CA TYR A 80 -1.51 -4.75 0.80
C TYR A 80 -1.22 -4.33 -0.65
N GLU A 81 -1.75 -5.07 -1.62
CA GLU A 81 -1.70 -4.65 -3.03
C GLU A 81 -3.09 -4.65 -3.68
N PHE A 82 -3.41 -3.57 -4.38
CA PHE A 82 -4.66 -3.41 -5.13
C PHE A 82 -4.50 -3.69 -6.64
N THR A 83 -3.45 -4.43 -7.00
CA THR A 83 -3.06 -4.71 -8.39
C THR A 83 -3.77 -5.96 -8.93
N THR A 84 -3.10 -7.10 -9.00
CA THR A 84 -3.61 -8.35 -9.56
C THR A 84 -4.69 -8.96 -8.66
N GLY A 85 -5.81 -9.41 -9.25
CA GLY A 85 -6.93 -10.03 -8.53
C GLY A 85 -7.87 -9.04 -7.81
N ALA A 86 -7.33 -8.03 -7.13
CA ALA A 86 -8.10 -6.98 -6.46
C ALA A 86 -8.39 -5.76 -7.35
N GLY A 87 -7.73 -5.63 -8.51
CA GLY A 87 -7.80 -4.45 -9.39
C GLY A 87 -9.12 -4.19 -10.14
N ARG A 88 -10.21 -4.90 -9.86
CA ARG A 88 -11.56 -4.52 -10.33
C ARG A 88 -12.19 -3.55 -9.33
N ALA A 89 -12.84 -2.47 -9.79
CA ALA A 89 -13.33 -1.40 -8.92
C ALA A 89 -14.19 -1.90 -7.75
N GLU A 90 -15.14 -2.80 -8.01
CA GLU A 90 -15.98 -3.42 -6.96
C GLU A 90 -15.16 -4.21 -5.92
N ARG A 91 -14.13 -4.93 -6.39
CA ARG A 91 -13.23 -5.68 -5.51
C ARG A 91 -12.35 -4.74 -4.70
N ARG A 92 -11.84 -3.66 -5.29
CA ARG A 92 -11.09 -2.64 -4.55
C ARG A 92 -11.91 -2.08 -3.39
N ASN A 93 -13.13 -1.63 -3.64
CA ASN A 93 -14.00 -1.09 -2.60
C ASN A 93 -14.35 -2.14 -1.52
N LEU A 94 -14.56 -3.39 -1.90
CA LEU A 94 -14.81 -4.47 -0.95
C LEU A 94 -13.60 -4.72 -0.05
N HIS A 95 -12.40 -4.81 -0.62
CA HIS A 95 -11.17 -5.03 0.11
C HIS A 95 -10.78 -3.82 0.97
N THR A 96 -11.04 -2.59 0.52
CA THR A 96 -10.89 -1.37 1.33
C THR A 96 -11.77 -1.44 2.57
N ARG A 97 -13.04 -1.83 2.44
CA ARG A 97 -13.93 -2.02 3.60
C ARG A 97 -13.42 -3.07 4.57
N TRP A 98 -12.84 -4.17 4.07
CA TRP A 98 -12.27 -5.21 4.94
C TRP A 98 -11.00 -4.73 5.64
N LEU A 99 -10.13 -3.97 4.98
CA LEU A 99 -8.95 -3.37 5.60
C LEU A 99 -9.31 -2.35 6.68
N ARG A 100 -10.32 -1.50 6.41
CA ARG A 100 -10.85 -0.55 7.40
C ARG A 100 -11.40 -1.27 8.62
N GLY A 101 -12.26 -2.27 8.39
CA GLY A 101 -12.81 -3.09 9.48
C GLY A 101 -11.74 -3.85 10.26
N LEU A 102 -10.64 -4.26 9.62
CA LEU A 102 -9.48 -4.84 10.29
C LEU A 102 -8.79 -3.82 11.20
N ALA A 103 -8.54 -2.59 10.72
CA ALA A 103 -7.93 -1.54 11.53
C ALA A 103 -8.82 -1.15 12.73
N GLU A 104 -10.13 -1.01 12.50
CA GLU A 104 -11.12 -0.73 13.54
C GLU A 104 -11.15 -1.84 14.61
N HIS A 105 -11.15 -3.11 14.19
CA HIS A 105 -11.14 -4.26 15.10
C HIS A 105 -9.89 -4.30 15.98
N ILE A 106 -8.73 -3.97 15.42
CA ILE A 106 -7.45 -3.98 16.14
C ILE A 106 -7.37 -2.81 17.13
N GLY A 107 -8.02 -1.68 16.84
CA GLY A 107 -8.22 -0.58 17.80
C GLY A 107 -6.95 0.14 18.25
N ARG A 108 -5.81 -0.09 17.57
CA ARG A 108 -4.53 0.59 17.81
C ARG A 108 -3.92 1.11 16.51
N PRO A 109 -3.04 2.12 16.57
CA PRO A 109 -2.38 2.67 15.39
C PRO A 109 -1.63 1.58 14.59
N LEU A 110 -1.89 1.55 13.28
CA LEU A 110 -1.17 0.72 12.31
C LEU A 110 -0.72 1.56 11.12
N THR A 111 0.44 1.18 10.57
CA THR A 111 0.95 1.72 9.31
C THR A 111 0.60 0.76 8.18
N LEU A 112 -0.07 1.26 7.13
CA LEU A 112 -0.39 0.49 5.93
C LEU A 112 0.60 0.82 4.81
N VAL A 113 1.37 -0.16 4.36
CA VAL A 113 2.19 -0.10 3.15
C VAL A 113 1.37 -0.63 1.98
N VAL A 114 1.06 0.19 0.98
CA VAL A 114 0.17 -0.19 -0.10
C VAL A 114 0.76 0.04 -1.48
N ARG A 115 0.57 -0.95 -2.36
CA ARG A 115 0.91 -0.87 -3.77
C ARG A 115 -0.35 -0.78 -4.63
N GLY A 116 -0.43 0.26 -5.45
CA GLY A 116 -1.61 0.53 -6.29
C GLY A 116 -2.81 1.04 -5.50
N GLY A 117 -3.92 1.32 -6.18
CA GLY A 117 -5.16 1.79 -5.54
C GLY A 117 -5.06 3.20 -4.96
N HIS A 118 -4.33 4.11 -5.61
CA HIS A 118 -4.11 5.48 -5.13
C HIS A 118 -5.42 6.26 -4.90
N GLU A 119 -6.47 5.92 -5.65
CA GLU A 119 -7.80 6.50 -5.47
C GLU A 119 -8.47 6.14 -4.13
N LEU A 120 -7.98 5.10 -3.45
CA LEU A 120 -8.49 4.62 -2.16
C LEU A 120 -7.77 5.29 -0.97
N VAL A 121 -6.75 6.11 -1.23
CA VAL A 121 -5.96 6.80 -0.19
C VAL A 121 -6.82 7.56 0.82
N PRO A 122 -7.86 8.33 0.41
CA PRO A 122 -8.70 9.04 1.38
C PRO A 122 -9.33 8.10 2.41
N GLU A 123 -9.94 6.99 1.96
CA GLU A 123 -10.57 6.01 2.85
C GLU A 123 -9.57 5.25 3.73
N LEU A 124 -8.37 4.99 3.21
CA LEU A 124 -7.31 4.31 3.97
C LEU A 124 -6.68 5.24 5.01
N ALA A 125 -6.48 6.51 4.67
CA ALA A 125 -5.91 7.52 5.58
C ALA A 125 -6.85 7.83 6.77
N GLU A 126 -8.16 7.63 6.62
CA GLU A 126 -9.11 7.71 7.74
C GLU A 126 -8.97 6.55 8.75
N ALA A 127 -8.56 5.37 8.30
CA ALA A 127 -8.55 4.15 9.12
C ALA A 127 -7.17 3.78 9.67
N PHE A 128 -6.10 4.20 9.01
CA PHE A 128 -4.72 3.89 9.38
C PHE A 128 -4.01 5.14 9.89
N ALA A 129 -3.13 4.97 10.88
CA ALA A 129 -2.35 6.08 11.43
C ALA A 129 -1.36 6.66 10.41
N GLN A 130 -0.88 5.80 9.49
CA GLN A 130 -0.06 6.19 8.38
C GLN A 130 -0.32 5.28 7.18
N VAL A 131 -0.34 5.87 5.98
CA VAL A 131 -0.38 5.13 4.71
C VAL A 131 0.88 5.45 3.91
N VAL A 132 1.64 4.41 3.57
CA VAL A 132 2.86 4.49 2.76
C VAL A 132 2.54 3.93 1.38
N ILE A 133 2.66 4.77 0.35
CA ILE A 133 2.33 4.40 -1.03
C ILE A 133 3.59 3.97 -1.78
N LEU A 134 3.57 2.76 -2.32
CA LEU A 134 4.59 2.27 -3.24
C LEU A 134 4.18 2.60 -4.68
N ASP A 135 4.62 3.76 -5.16
CA ASP A 135 4.39 4.19 -6.54
C ASP A 135 5.46 3.65 -7.49
N THR A 136 5.02 3.09 -8.61
CA THR A 136 5.89 2.73 -9.74
C THR A 136 5.66 3.62 -10.95
N SER A 137 4.62 4.47 -10.93
CA SER A 137 4.22 5.24 -12.10
C SER A 137 5.19 6.37 -12.40
N ALA A 138 5.74 7.08 -11.40
CA ALA A 138 6.73 8.14 -11.59
C ALA A 138 7.92 7.68 -12.44
N PHE A 139 8.52 6.54 -12.06
CA PHE A 139 9.65 5.95 -12.77
C PHE A 139 9.26 5.48 -14.17
N MET A 140 8.17 4.69 -14.26
CA MET A 140 7.71 4.15 -15.56
C MET A 140 7.34 5.25 -16.55
N LYS A 141 6.88 6.40 -16.06
CA LYS A 141 6.50 7.55 -16.89
C LYS A 141 7.71 8.39 -17.28
N ALA A 142 8.68 8.58 -16.38
CA ALA A 142 9.97 9.17 -16.73
C ALA A 142 10.68 8.37 -17.84
N MET A 143 10.75 7.04 -17.72
CA MET A 143 11.30 6.15 -18.76
C MET A 143 10.59 6.27 -20.11
N LYS A 144 9.30 6.66 -20.10
CA LYS A 144 8.49 6.90 -21.30
C LYS A 144 8.52 8.36 -21.77
N ARG A 145 9.41 9.20 -21.21
CA ARG A 145 9.51 10.64 -21.51
C ARG A 145 8.16 11.34 -21.30
N GLN A 146 7.54 11.03 -20.17
CA GLN A 146 6.29 11.64 -19.73
C GLN A 146 6.46 12.34 -18.40
N ARG A 147 6.01 13.59 -18.33
CA ARG A 147 6.03 14.43 -17.14
C ARG A 147 4.63 14.51 -16.54
N ALA A 148 4.55 14.40 -15.22
CA ALA A 148 3.30 14.57 -14.48
C ALA A 148 2.88 16.05 -14.49
N ALA A 149 1.63 16.30 -14.82
CA ALA A 149 0.98 17.59 -14.61
C ALA A 149 -0.29 17.38 -13.77
N ARG A 150 -0.63 18.38 -12.95
CA ARG A 150 -1.85 18.34 -12.15
C ARG A 150 -3.05 18.57 -13.05
N ARG A 151 -4.07 17.72 -12.91
CA ARG A 151 -5.38 17.87 -13.57
C ARG A 151 -6.44 18.12 -12.51
N GLY A 152 -6.85 19.37 -12.36
CA GLY A 152 -7.73 19.79 -11.26
C GLY A 152 -7.05 19.63 -9.90
N ASN A 153 -7.84 19.32 -8.86
CA ASN A 153 -7.34 19.31 -7.48
C ASN A 153 -6.56 18.03 -7.11
N VAL A 154 -6.98 16.88 -7.62
CA VAL A 154 -6.46 15.56 -7.22
C VAL A 154 -6.15 14.63 -8.39
N GLY A 155 -6.25 15.12 -9.63
CA GLY A 155 -5.93 14.35 -10.83
C GLY A 155 -4.48 14.54 -11.26
N ILE A 156 -3.93 13.52 -11.90
CA ILE A 156 -2.63 13.58 -12.58
C ILE A 156 -2.86 13.26 -14.05
N GLU A 157 -2.34 14.11 -14.92
CA GLU A 157 -2.19 13.84 -16.34
C GLU A 157 -0.73 13.68 -16.72
N TRP A 158 -0.47 12.93 -17.79
CA TRP A 158 0.88 12.60 -18.24
C TRP A 158 1.12 13.28 -19.59
N LEU A 159 1.95 14.30 -19.59
CA LEU A 159 2.29 15.07 -20.77
C LEU A 159 3.57 14.53 -21.40
N ALA A 160 3.67 14.56 -22.73
CA ALA A 160 4.92 14.24 -23.41
C ALA A 160 5.99 15.27 -23.02
N SER A 161 7.18 14.78 -22.70
CA SER A 161 8.36 15.57 -22.34
C SER A 161 9.55 14.97 -23.09
N PRO A 162 9.62 15.17 -24.42
CA PRO A 162 10.65 14.59 -25.26
C PRO A 162 12.02 15.07 -24.80
N THR A 163 13.00 14.17 -24.84
CA THR A 163 14.39 14.42 -24.51
C THR A 163 15.28 14.01 -25.68
N GLY A 164 16.49 14.55 -25.73
CA GLY A 164 17.54 14.12 -26.64
C GLY A 164 17.93 12.66 -26.43
N VAL A 165 18.70 12.14 -27.38
CA VAL A 165 19.35 10.83 -27.23
C VAL A 165 20.31 10.91 -26.04
N ASP A 166 20.25 9.90 -25.16
CA ASP A 166 21.07 9.78 -23.93
C ASP A 166 20.93 10.94 -22.92
N GLU A 167 19.97 11.83 -23.10
CA GLU A 167 19.67 12.87 -22.10
C GLU A 167 19.14 12.22 -20.80
N PRO A 168 19.69 12.59 -19.63
CA PRO A 168 19.25 12.07 -18.34
C PRO A 168 17.75 12.29 -18.09
N LEU A 169 17.12 11.37 -17.36
CA LEU A 169 15.69 11.41 -17.03
C LEU A 169 15.44 11.78 -15.57
N ASP A 170 16.50 12.04 -14.81
CA ASP A 170 16.49 12.34 -13.38
C ASP A 170 15.55 13.50 -13.05
N GLU A 171 15.63 14.60 -13.81
CA GLU A 171 14.75 15.76 -13.62
C GLU A 171 13.26 15.42 -13.86
N ILE A 172 12.97 14.59 -14.87
CA ILE A 172 11.60 14.14 -15.14
C ILE A 172 11.13 13.23 -14.01
N PHE A 173 11.99 12.35 -13.51
CA PHE A 173 11.66 11.43 -12.43
C PHE A 173 11.43 12.16 -11.11
N GLU A 174 12.34 13.05 -10.70
CA GLU A 174 12.21 13.87 -9.48
C GLU A 174 10.94 14.72 -9.53
N HIS A 175 10.67 15.37 -10.66
CA HIS A 175 9.43 16.12 -10.86
C HIS A 175 8.19 15.22 -10.74
N ASN A 176 8.21 14.04 -11.35
CA ASN A 176 7.09 13.11 -11.28
C ASN A 176 6.83 12.64 -9.84
N VAL A 177 7.88 12.32 -9.09
CA VAL A 177 7.79 11.96 -7.67
C VAL A 177 7.17 13.11 -6.89
N GLN A 178 7.65 14.34 -7.07
CA GLN A 178 7.15 15.51 -6.36
C GLN A 178 5.65 15.73 -6.62
N VAL A 179 5.23 15.76 -7.90
CA VAL A 179 3.81 15.98 -8.25
C VAL A 179 2.91 14.88 -7.69
N ILE A 180 3.34 13.61 -7.77
CA ILE A 180 2.58 12.50 -7.21
C ILE A 180 2.48 12.61 -5.69
N SER A 181 3.58 12.87 -5.00
CA SER A 181 3.61 13.04 -3.54
C SER A 181 2.68 14.15 -3.08
N GLU A 182 2.67 15.29 -3.77
CA GLU A 182 1.79 16.41 -3.46
C GLU A 182 0.31 16.03 -3.65
N VAL A 183 -0.05 15.38 -4.76
CA VAL A 183 -1.42 14.95 -5.02
C VAL A 183 -1.90 13.90 -4.02
N LEU A 184 -1.05 12.92 -3.69
CA LEU A 184 -1.36 11.92 -2.67
C LEU A 184 -1.49 12.55 -1.27
N GLY A 185 -0.67 13.56 -0.95
CA GLY A 185 -0.78 14.34 0.28
C GLY A 185 -2.11 15.08 0.38
N LEU A 186 -2.59 15.64 -0.73
CA LEU A 186 -3.93 16.26 -0.79
C LEU A 186 -5.07 15.25 -0.64
N LEU A 187 -4.92 14.05 -1.22
CA LEU A 187 -5.91 12.97 -1.08
C LEU A 187 -5.96 12.41 0.35
N ALA A 188 -4.83 12.36 1.04
CA ALA A 188 -4.75 11.89 2.42
C ALA A 188 -5.19 12.94 3.45
N ALA A 189 -5.27 14.22 3.06
CA ALA A 189 -5.65 15.29 3.95
C ALA A 189 -7.13 15.14 4.38
N PRO A 190 -7.46 15.35 5.67
CA PRO A 190 -8.84 15.34 6.11
C PRO A 190 -9.62 16.46 5.41
N PRO A 191 -10.92 16.26 5.11
CA PRO A 191 -11.73 17.30 4.49
C PRO A 191 -11.73 18.55 5.36
N LEU A 192 -11.62 19.72 4.71
CA LEU A 192 -11.75 21.00 5.40
C LEU A 192 -13.08 21.03 6.13
N ARG A 193 -13.03 21.14 7.47
CA ARG A 193 -14.24 21.36 8.26
C ARG A 193 -14.83 22.70 7.82
N ASN A 194 -16.00 22.67 7.18
CA ASN A 194 -16.78 23.88 6.98
C ASN A 194 -17.13 24.42 8.37
N PHE A 195 -16.46 25.48 8.79
CA PHE A 195 -16.97 26.34 9.85
C PHE A 195 -18.21 27.01 9.29
N GLY A 196 -19.35 26.35 9.44
CA GLY A 196 -20.64 26.95 9.14
C GLY A 196 -20.73 28.26 9.89
N THR A 197 -20.93 29.35 9.16
CA THR A 197 -21.35 30.63 9.71
C THR A 197 -22.61 30.39 10.52
N ALA A 198 -22.48 30.42 11.84
CA ALA A 198 -23.62 30.60 12.73
C ALA A 198 -24.21 31.97 12.38
N ALA A 199 -25.36 31.95 11.72
CA ALA A 199 -26.27 33.08 11.60
C ALA A 199 -27.41 32.88 12.59
#